data_AF-A0A4S2FBB6-F1
#
_entry.id   AF-A0A4S2FBB6-F1
#
_cell.length_a   1.000
_cell.length_b   1.000
_cell.length_c   1.000
_cell.angle_alpha   90.00
_cell.angle_beta   90.00
_cell.angle_gamma   90.00
#
_symmetry.space_group_name_H-M   'P 1'
#
loop_
_entity.id
_entity.type
_entity.pdbx_description
1 polymer ?
#
loop_
_entity_poly.entity_id
_entity_poly.type
_entity_poly.pdbx_seq_one_letter_code
_entity_poly.pdbx_strand_id
1 'polypeptide(L)' 'MQKNQIYLIAVIEAILFIAFAFQMVTNPSWTNLAILVVLGIGFVQLKDMYDKAKQKEDKNL' A
#
# COMPACT_ATOMS: atom_id res chain seq x y z
N MET A 1 -3.33 11.92 -9.96
CA MET A 1 -2.51 11.97 -8.74
C MET A 1 -1.09 12.33 -9.12
N GLN A 2 -0.47 13.24 -8.37
CA GLN A 2 0.97 13.48 -8.53
C GLN A 2 1.73 12.21 -8.11
N LYS A 3 2.80 11.84 -8.82
CA LYS A 3 3.61 10.65 -8.49
C LYS A 3 4.09 10.66 -7.04
N ASN A 4 4.42 11.85 -6.52
CA ASN A 4 4.79 12.04 -5.12
C ASN A 4 3.71 11.58 -4.15
N GLN A 5 2.42 11.72 -4.50
CA GLN A 5 1.32 11.21 -3.68
C GLN A 5 1.28 9.68 -3.69
N ILE A 6 1.54 9.03 -4.83
CA ILE A 6 1.59 7.56 -4.92
C ILE A 6 2.76 7.02 -4.08
N TYR A 7 3.94 7.63 -4.19
CA TYR A 7 5.09 7.25 -3.35
C TYR A 7 4.83 7.49 -1.86
N LEU A 8 4.19 8.60 -1.50
CA LEU A 8 3.83 8.89 -0.11
C LEU A 8 2.87 7.84 0.45
N ILE A 9 1.82 7.49 -0.31
CA ILE A 9 0.85 6.45 0.10
C ILE A 9 1.57 5.11 0.26
N ALA A 10 2.48 4.75 -0.64
CA ALA A 10 3.26 3.51 -0.54
C ALA A 10 4.13 3.43 0.72
N VAL A 11 4.77 4.53 1.10
CA VAL A 11 5.55 4.61 2.35
C VAL A 11 4.64 4.46 3.57
N ILE A 12 3.49 5.13 3.57
CA ILE A 12 2.53 5.05 4.67
C ILE A 12 1.97 3.63 4.82
N GLU A 13 1.55 3.00 3.72
CA GLU A 13 1.05 1.61 3.74
C GLU A 13 2.11 0.63 4.23
N ALA A 14 3.38 0.80 3.84
CA ALA A 14 4.48 -0.02 4.32
C ALA A 14 4.68 0.11 5.84
N ILE A 15 4.66 1.33 6.38
CA ILE A 15 4.79 1.56 7.82
C ILE A 15 3.61 0.93 8.58
N LEU A 16 2.38 1.12 8.09
CA LEU A 16 1.19 0.53 8.69
C LEU A 16 1.24 -1.00 8.65
N PHE A 17 1.65 -1.58 7.53
CA PHE A 17 1.75 -3.03 7.39
C PHE A 17 2.73 -3.63 8.41
N ILE A 18 3.91 -3.02 8.58
CA ILE A 18 4.90 -3.46 9.57
C ILE A 18 4.35 -3.32 11.00
N ALA A 19 3.72 -2.19 11.32
CA ALA A 19 3.15 -1.95 12.64
C ALA A 19 2.07 -2.97 13.00
N PHE A 20 1.13 -3.24 12.09
CA PHE A 20 0.07 -4.22 12.30
C PHE A 20 0.58 -5.67 12.25
N ALA A 21 1.63 -5.96 11.48
CA ALA A 21 2.27 -7.28 11.48
C ALA A 21 2.94 -7.54 12.84
N PHE A 22 3.64 -6.56 13.39
CA PHE A 22 4.20 -6.66 14.74
C PHE A 22 3.11 -6.79 15.81
N GLN A 23 2.00 -6.03 15.69
CA GLN A 23 0.85 -6.20 16.57
C GLN A 23 0.21 -7.58 16.45
N MET A 24 0.16 -8.19 15.26
CA MET A 24 -0.38 -9.54 15.07
C MET A 24 0.46 -10.61 15.77
N VAL A 25 1.79 -10.41 15.83
CA VAL A 25 2.70 -11.31 16.55
C VAL A 25 2.59 -11.14 18.07
N THR A 26 2.51 -9.89 18.54
CA THR A 26 2.50 -9.57 19.98
C THR A 26 1.12 -9.67 20.64
N ASN A 27 0.06 -9.35 19.91
CA ASN A 27 -1.33 -9.42 20.35
C ASN A 27 -2.22 -9.89 19.18
N PRO A 28 -2.33 -11.21 18.96
CA PRO A 28 -3.09 -11.75 17.85
C PRO A 28 -4.58 -11.42 17.96
N SER A 29 -5.15 -10.81 16.92
CA SER A 29 -6.58 -10.54 16.85
C SER A 29 -7.12 -10.61 15.43
N TRP A 30 -8.39 -10.98 15.29
CA TRP A 30 -9.10 -10.98 14.01
C TRP A 30 -9.15 -9.59 13.37
N THR A 31 -9.21 -8.54 14.19
CA THR A 31 -9.16 -7.15 13.73
C THR A 31 -7.81 -6.83 13.09
N ASN A 32 -6.70 -7.21 13.72
CA ASN A 32 -5.35 -6.98 13.18
C ASN A 32 -5.15 -7.76 11.87
N LEU A 33 -5.66 -8.99 11.80
CA LEU A 33 -5.66 -9.78 10.57
C LEU A 33 -6.45 -9.10 9.45
N ALA A 34 -7.65 -8.61 9.74
CA ALA A 34 -8.48 -7.90 8.75
C ALA A 34 -7.78 -6.63 8.23
N ILE A 35 -7.12 -5.88 9.12
CA ILE A 35 -6.34 -4.69 8.75
C ILE A 35 -5.17 -5.08 7.84
N LEU A 36 -4.44 -6.15 8.15
CA LEU A 36 -3.36 -6.66 7.30
C LEU A 36 -3.84 -7.09 5.91
N VAL A 37 -5.02 -7.72 5.82
CA VAL A 37 -5.63 -8.08 4.53
C VAL A 37 -5.99 -6.83 3.73
N VAL A 38 -6.59 -5.82 4.35
CA VAL A 38 -6.94 -4.55 3.69
C VAL A 38 -5.68 -3.83 3.20
N LEU A 39 -4.63 -3.76 4.02
CA LEU A 39 -3.34 -3.20 3.61
C LEU A 39 -2.70 -4.00 2.47
N GLY A 40 -2.82 -5.33 2.48
CA GLY A 40 -2.38 -6.20 1.38
C GLY A 40 -3.10 -5.89 0.07
N ILE A 41 -4.41 -5.62 0.12
CA ILE A 41 -5.19 -5.18 -1.05
C ILE A 41 -4.74 -3.77 -1.49
N GLY A 42 -4.43 -2.89 -0.54
CA GLY A 42 -3.85 -1.56 -0.79
C GLY A 42 -2.60 -1.61 -1.66
N PHE A 43 -1.67 -2.51 -1.36
CA PHE A 43 -0.46 -2.72 -2.17
C PHE A 43 -0.76 -3.11 -3.62
N VAL A 44 -1.77 -3.93 -3.86
CA VAL A 44 -2.19 -4.31 -5.22
C VAL A 44 -2.74 -3.09 -5.97
N GLN A 45 -3.54 -2.26 -5.31
CA GLN A 45 -4.08 -1.04 -5.90
C GLN A 45 -2.98 0.00 -6.17
N LEU A 46 -2.02 0.16 -5.25
CA LEU A 46 -0.86 1.01 -5.42
C LEU A 46 -0.01 0.60 -6.63
N LYS A 47 0.19 -0.71 -6.84
CA LYS A 47 0.89 -1.22 -8.02
C LYS A 47 0.15 -0.84 -9.31
N ASP A 48 -1.16 -1.07 -9.38
CA ASP A 48 -1.96 -0.71 -10.55
C ASP A 48 -1.97 0.81 -10.81
N MET A 49 -2.00 1.63 -9.75
CA MET A 49 -1.86 3.09 -9.85
C MET A 49 -0.49 3.53 -10.36
N TYR A 50 0.58 2.87 -9.91
CA TYR A 50 1.94 3.10 -10.38
C TYR A 50 2.08 2.72 -11.86
N ASP A 51 1.59 1.55 -12.26
CA ASP A 51 1.63 1.07 -13.65
C ASP A 51 0.85 2.01 -14.58
N LYS A 52 -0.33 2.48 -14.15
CA LYS A 52 -1.12 3.49 -14.87
C LYS A 52 -0.42 4.84 -14.96
N ALA A 53 0.29 5.26 -13.90
CA ALA A 53 1.05 6.51 -13.90
C ALA A 53 2.25 6.43 -14.87
N LYS A 54 2.93 5.29 -14.92
CA LYS A 54 4.04 5.03 -15.85
C LYS A 54 3.57 4.97 -17.30
N GLN A 55 2.48 4.26 -17.59
CA GLN A 55 1.91 4.21 -18.96
C GLN A 55 1.46 5.58 -19.49
N LYS A 56 0.98 6.48 -18.62
CA LYS A 56 0.63 7.84 -19.02
C LYS A 56 1.84 8.70 -19.34
N GLU A 57 2.99 8.36 -18.78
CA GLU A 57 4.25 9.03 -19.05
C GLU A 57 4.85 8.54 -20.37
N ASP A 58 4.86 7.23 -20.61
CA ASP A 58 5.33 6.62 -21.86
C ASP A 58 4.48 7.01 -23.09
N LYS A 59 3.20 7.39 -22.90
CA LYS A 59 2.31 7.86 -24.00
C LYS A 59 2.38 9.37 -24.26
N ASN A 60 3.02 10.14 -23.37
CA ASN A 60 3.20 11.59 -23.50
C ASN A 60 4.63 11.95 -23.95
N LEU A 61 5.44 10.94 -24.28
CA LEU A 61 6.70 11.03 -25.05
C LEU A 61 6.43 10.55 -26.48
#